data_AF-A0A1C3MW96-F1
#
_entry.id   AF-A0A1C3MW96-F1
#
_cell.length_a   1.000
_cell.length_b   1.000
_cell.length_c   1.000
_cell.angle_alpha   90.00
_cell.angle_beta   90.00
_cell.angle_gamma   90.00
#
_symmetry.space_group_name_H-M   'P 1'
#
loop_
_entity.id
_entity.type
_entity.pdbx_description
1 polymer ?
#
loop_
_entity_poly.entity_id
_entity_poly.type
_entity_poly.pdbx_seq_one_letter_code
_entity_poly.pdbx_strand_id
1 'polypeptide(L)'
;MLPGYLDGFRPAPDPSTLFDATAWLDKPAVWPALLWAVGGASTAVDAFDIDPADTDVMLTQLSMPDRWPVFTVDLASGHRIHLVWRNFDGDAGWDYMLAGDAFDGPVPLAMLEGHFRGPGLSWPELVVVADQGAATLDWAQRLLLVLPALGDIDLPAEAAEIVAGAITAVGAIRRRQDVAGELLAASRRFWGMQQWADRDGAPTCLGQHSFRGAGASIEHRLAIAAALGEWS
;
A
#
# COMPACT_ATOMS: atom_id res chain seq x y z
N MET A 1 -1.09 -12.10 12.41
CA MET A 1 -1.67 -12.68 11.17
C MET A 1 -3.10 -12.20 11.08
N LEU A 2 -3.58 -11.81 9.89
CA LEU A 2 -4.80 -11.03 9.63
C LEU A 2 -6.09 -11.89 9.70
N PRO A 3 -6.79 -11.98 10.85
CA PRO A 3 -7.91 -12.91 11.00
C PRO A 3 -9.12 -12.44 10.17
N GLY A 4 -9.91 -13.38 9.63
CA GLY A 4 -11.11 -13.06 8.86
C GLY A 4 -10.88 -12.65 7.40
N TYR A 5 -9.65 -12.28 7.01
CA TYR A 5 -9.35 -11.93 5.61
C TYR A 5 -9.58 -13.12 4.65
N LEU A 6 -9.21 -14.34 5.06
CA LEU A 6 -9.33 -15.52 4.22
C LEU A 6 -10.78 -16.05 4.07
N ASP A 7 -11.72 -15.57 4.89
CA ASP A 7 -13.10 -16.07 4.93
C ASP A 7 -13.89 -15.74 3.66
N GLY A 8 -13.41 -14.76 2.88
CA GLY A 8 -13.98 -14.34 1.60
C GLY A 8 -13.66 -15.28 0.42
N PHE A 9 -12.68 -16.18 0.55
CA PHE A 9 -12.21 -17.04 -0.55
C PHE A 9 -12.96 -18.37 -0.63
N ARG A 10 -13.06 -18.93 -1.84
CA ARG A 10 -13.73 -20.22 -2.09
C ARG A 10 -12.90 -21.10 -3.06
N PRO A 11 -12.39 -22.26 -2.60
CA PRO A 11 -12.33 -22.69 -1.19
C PRO A 11 -11.46 -21.71 -0.37
N ALA A 12 -11.71 -21.62 0.93
CA ALA A 12 -10.88 -20.81 1.81
C ALA A 12 -9.47 -21.42 1.89
N PRO A 13 -8.40 -20.63 1.67
CA PRO A 13 -7.03 -21.07 1.91
C PRO A 13 -6.80 -21.45 3.37
N ASP A 14 -5.74 -22.22 3.62
CA ASP A 14 -5.29 -22.49 4.97
C ASP A 14 -4.78 -21.18 5.63
N PRO A 15 -5.04 -20.93 6.92
CA PRO A 15 -4.51 -19.75 7.62
C PRO A 15 -3.00 -19.56 7.46
N SER A 16 -2.22 -20.65 7.36
CA SER A 16 -0.77 -20.61 7.15
C SER A 16 -0.34 -20.06 5.79
N THR A 17 -1.27 -19.90 4.84
CA THR A 17 -1.03 -19.23 3.56
C THR A 17 -0.59 -17.78 3.77
N LEU A 18 -1.17 -17.06 4.74
CA LEU A 18 -0.70 -15.73 5.09
C LEU A 18 0.55 -15.83 5.96
N PHE A 19 1.65 -15.20 5.53
CA PHE A 19 2.85 -15.12 6.35
C PHE A 19 3.38 -13.69 6.42
N ASP A 20 3.99 -13.37 7.55
CA ASP A 20 4.63 -12.07 7.74
C ASP A 20 5.92 -11.99 6.93
N ALA A 21 5.94 -11.12 5.92
CA ALA A 21 7.07 -10.86 5.05
C ALA A 21 7.79 -9.56 5.39
N THR A 22 7.41 -8.87 6.48
CA THR A 22 7.95 -7.54 6.83
C THR A 22 9.47 -7.57 6.97
N ALA A 23 10.05 -8.64 7.53
CA ALA A 23 11.50 -8.81 7.61
C ALA A 23 12.22 -8.95 6.26
N TRP A 24 11.50 -9.12 5.15
CA TRP A 24 12.10 -9.11 3.82
C TRP A 24 12.46 -7.70 3.37
N LEU A 25 11.89 -6.66 3.98
CA LEU A 25 12.14 -5.26 3.67
C LEU A 25 13.59 -4.82 3.94
N ASP A 26 14.33 -5.61 4.74
CA ASP A 26 15.76 -5.44 4.99
C ASP A 26 16.63 -6.03 3.86
N LYS A 27 16.05 -6.82 2.95
CA LYS A 27 16.77 -7.41 1.81
C LYS A 27 16.78 -6.42 0.66
N PRO A 28 17.93 -5.99 0.13
CA PRO A 28 17.98 -4.99 -0.94
C PRO A 28 17.15 -5.34 -2.19
N ALA A 29 17.08 -6.64 -2.57
CA ALA A 29 16.33 -7.10 -3.73
C ALA A 29 14.80 -6.96 -3.61
N VAL A 30 14.26 -6.73 -2.41
CA VAL A 30 12.80 -6.57 -2.20
C VAL A 30 12.27 -5.27 -2.81
N TRP A 31 13.06 -4.19 -2.77
CA TRP A 31 12.61 -2.86 -3.20
C TRP A 31 12.43 -2.74 -4.71
N PRO A 32 13.40 -3.13 -5.57
CA PRO A 32 13.15 -3.13 -7.01
C PRO A 32 11.96 -4.04 -7.38
N ALA A 33 11.80 -5.19 -6.70
CA ALA A 33 10.67 -6.09 -6.92
C ALA A 33 9.32 -5.44 -6.55
N LEU A 34 9.19 -4.84 -5.37
CA LEU A 34 7.95 -4.18 -4.93
C LEU A 34 7.61 -2.93 -5.75
N LEU A 35 8.59 -2.07 -6.02
CA LEU A 35 8.38 -0.84 -6.78
C LEU A 35 7.97 -1.14 -8.23
N TRP A 36 8.46 -2.24 -8.80
CA TRP A 36 8.03 -2.73 -10.10
C TRP A 36 6.64 -3.40 -10.05
N ALA A 37 6.47 -4.42 -9.20
CA ALA A 37 5.28 -5.28 -9.20
C ALA A 37 4.02 -4.60 -8.64
N VAL A 38 4.16 -3.78 -7.59
CA VAL A 38 3.03 -3.07 -6.95
C VAL A 38 2.95 -1.66 -7.48
N GLY A 39 4.11 -1.01 -7.51
CA GLY A 39 4.22 0.41 -7.83
C GLY A 39 4.07 0.70 -9.32
N GLY A 40 4.22 -0.31 -10.19
CA GLY A 40 4.14 -0.14 -11.64
C GLY A 40 5.30 0.67 -12.23
N ALA A 41 6.41 0.83 -11.49
CA ALA A 41 7.59 1.56 -11.96
C ALA A 41 8.53 0.63 -12.76
N SER A 42 8.42 0.71 -14.08
CA SER A 42 9.22 -0.10 -15.02
C SER A 42 10.73 0.13 -14.86
N THR A 43 11.12 1.32 -14.42
CA THR A 43 12.52 1.73 -14.25
C THR A 43 13.11 1.34 -12.91
N ALA A 44 12.31 0.74 -12.00
CA ALA A 44 12.75 0.39 -10.66
C ALA A 44 13.89 -0.62 -10.67
N VAL A 45 13.85 -1.66 -11.50
CA VAL A 45 14.92 -2.69 -11.54
C VAL A 45 16.27 -2.08 -11.90
N ASP A 46 16.29 -1.13 -12.83
CA ASP A 46 17.51 -0.40 -13.21
C ASP A 46 17.93 0.64 -12.18
N ALA A 47 17.08 1.04 -11.23
CA ALA A 47 17.40 2.09 -10.27
C ALA A 47 18.37 1.63 -9.16
N PHE A 48 18.42 0.31 -8.92
CA PHE A 48 19.25 -0.32 -7.91
C PHE A 48 20.48 -0.99 -8.55
N ASP A 49 21.50 -1.24 -7.74
CA ASP A 49 22.70 -2.01 -8.12
C ASP A 49 22.58 -3.45 -7.61
N ILE A 50 21.54 -4.14 -8.08
CA ILE A 50 21.19 -5.50 -7.67
C ILE A 50 21.26 -6.40 -8.90
N ASP A 51 21.77 -7.62 -8.72
CA ASP A 51 21.75 -8.62 -9.78
C ASP A 51 20.29 -8.89 -10.21
N PRO A 52 19.95 -8.78 -11.50
CA PRO A 52 18.62 -9.12 -11.98
C PRO A 52 18.12 -10.49 -11.50
N ALA A 53 19.02 -11.48 -11.37
CA ALA A 53 18.67 -12.81 -10.88
C ALA A 53 18.17 -12.80 -9.42
N ASP A 54 18.72 -11.93 -8.56
CA ASP A 54 18.25 -11.80 -7.17
C ASP A 54 16.85 -11.17 -7.12
N THR A 55 16.57 -10.23 -8.03
CA THR A 55 15.24 -9.63 -8.17
C THR A 55 14.22 -10.66 -8.68
N ASP A 56 14.60 -11.50 -9.65
CA ASP A 56 13.75 -12.58 -10.17
C ASP A 56 13.44 -13.64 -9.09
N VAL A 57 14.43 -14.00 -8.28
CA VAL A 57 14.23 -14.90 -7.12
C VAL A 57 13.25 -14.27 -6.13
N MET A 58 13.37 -12.98 -5.85
CA MET A 58 12.45 -12.27 -4.98
C MET A 58 11.02 -12.24 -5.55
N LEU A 59 10.85 -11.91 -6.83
CA LEU A 59 9.53 -11.93 -7.50
C LEU A 59 8.90 -13.32 -7.49
N THR A 60 9.71 -14.37 -7.70
CA THR A 60 9.26 -15.76 -7.60
C THR A 60 8.78 -16.09 -6.19
N GLN A 61 9.52 -15.68 -5.15
CA GLN A 61 9.14 -15.90 -3.75
C GLN A 61 7.85 -15.17 -3.39
N LEU A 62 7.71 -13.93 -3.87
CA LEU A 62 6.55 -13.11 -3.59
C LEU A 62 5.28 -13.61 -4.30
N SER A 63 5.43 -14.33 -5.42
CA SER A 63 4.32 -14.85 -6.24
C SER A 63 3.93 -16.30 -5.93
N MET A 64 4.42 -16.89 -4.83
CA MET A 64 4.12 -18.28 -4.46
C MET A 64 2.60 -18.46 -4.15
N PRO A 65 1.89 -19.37 -4.85
CA PRO A 65 0.44 -19.52 -4.68
C PRO A 65 -0.01 -19.96 -3.28
N ASP A 66 0.84 -20.70 -2.57
CA ASP A 66 0.59 -21.24 -1.23
C ASP A 66 1.14 -20.36 -0.11
N ARG A 67 1.84 -19.27 -0.45
CA ARG A 67 2.47 -18.36 0.51
C ARG A 67 2.27 -16.91 0.09
N TRP A 68 1.29 -16.25 0.71
CA TRP A 68 0.93 -14.88 0.43
C TRP A 68 1.65 -13.96 1.41
N PRO A 69 2.63 -13.16 0.95
CA PRO A 69 3.38 -12.28 1.83
C PRO A 69 2.47 -11.16 2.33
N VAL A 70 2.58 -10.89 3.62
CA VAL A 70 1.93 -9.76 4.30
C VAL A 70 3.01 -8.82 4.81
N PHE A 71 3.01 -7.58 4.32
CA PHE A 71 3.81 -6.50 4.88
C PHE A 71 2.95 -5.67 5.82
N THR A 72 3.47 -5.38 7.01
CA THR A 72 2.70 -4.66 8.04
C THR A 72 3.31 -3.29 8.30
N VAL A 73 2.50 -2.25 8.14
CA VAL A 73 2.80 -0.88 8.57
C VAL A 73 2.04 -0.64 9.88
N ASP A 74 2.76 -0.59 10.98
CA ASP A 74 2.20 -0.24 12.28
C ASP A 74 1.84 1.25 12.34
N LEU A 75 0.66 1.54 12.87
CA LEU A 75 0.13 2.88 13.08
C LEU A 75 -0.01 3.17 14.59
N ALA A 76 -0.37 4.41 14.91
CA ALA A 76 -0.67 4.82 16.27
C ALA A 76 -1.86 4.03 16.86
N SER A 77 -1.88 3.95 18.19
CA SER A 77 -2.98 3.34 18.96
C SER A 77 -3.27 1.87 18.60
N GLY A 78 -2.26 1.14 18.12
CA GLY A 78 -2.37 -0.30 17.85
C GLY A 78 -3.02 -0.67 16.52
N HIS A 79 -3.36 0.31 15.68
CA HIS A 79 -3.83 0.06 14.32
C HIS A 79 -2.68 -0.37 13.41
N ARG A 80 -3.02 -1.06 12.31
CA ARG A 80 -2.04 -1.52 11.32
C ARG A 80 -2.64 -1.50 9.93
N ILE A 81 -1.83 -1.13 8.93
CA ILE A 81 -2.12 -1.40 7.53
C ILE A 81 -1.35 -2.67 7.13
N HIS A 82 -2.08 -3.65 6.61
CA HIS A 82 -1.53 -4.86 6.03
C HIS A 82 -1.61 -4.78 4.52
N LEU A 83 -0.48 -4.90 3.85
CA LEU A 83 -0.40 -5.12 2.41
C LEU A 83 -0.32 -6.62 2.20
N VAL A 84 -1.32 -7.21 1.57
CA VAL A 84 -1.35 -8.63 1.24
C VAL A 84 -1.08 -8.77 -0.25
N TRP A 85 0.02 -9.43 -0.63
CA TRP A 85 0.16 -9.95 -1.98
C TRP A 85 -0.56 -11.28 -2.04
N ARG A 86 -1.78 -11.22 -2.56
CA ARG A 86 -2.64 -12.36 -2.76
C ARG A 86 -2.24 -13.09 -4.04
N ASN A 87 -1.86 -14.37 -3.92
CA ASN A 87 -1.52 -15.23 -5.06
C ASN A 87 -2.60 -16.30 -5.27
N PHE A 88 -3.86 -15.92 -5.22
CA PHE A 88 -4.97 -16.83 -5.48
C PHE A 88 -5.03 -17.13 -6.99
N ASP A 89 -5.16 -18.41 -7.36
CA ASP A 89 -5.16 -18.79 -8.78
C ASP A 89 -6.34 -18.14 -9.53
N GLY A 90 -6.04 -17.51 -10.67
CA GLY A 90 -7.00 -16.73 -11.46
C GLY A 90 -7.41 -15.38 -10.88
N ASP A 91 -6.93 -15.01 -9.69
CA ASP A 91 -7.25 -13.75 -9.01
C ASP A 91 -6.08 -13.34 -8.10
N ALA A 92 -4.89 -13.17 -8.67
CA ALA A 92 -3.76 -12.61 -7.94
C ALA A 92 -3.92 -11.08 -7.83
N GLY A 93 -3.45 -10.49 -6.73
CA GLY A 93 -3.62 -9.06 -6.50
C GLY A 93 -2.99 -8.53 -5.24
N TRP A 94 -3.18 -7.22 -5.04
CA TRP A 94 -2.70 -6.51 -3.86
C TRP A 94 -3.87 -5.89 -3.11
N ASP A 95 -3.99 -6.29 -1.84
CA ASP A 95 -5.03 -5.81 -0.96
C ASP A 95 -4.41 -5.04 0.20
N TYR A 96 -4.94 -3.85 0.46
CA TYR A 96 -4.57 -2.99 1.58
C TYR A 96 -5.67 -3.08 2.61
N MET A 97 -5.36 -3.64 3.76
CA MET A 97 -6.32 -3.93 4.82
C MET A 97 -5.93 -3.18 6.10
N LEU A 98 -6.85 -2.38 6.64
CA LEU A 98 -6.71 -1.75 7.94
C LEU A 98 -7.22 -2.70 9.04
N ALA A 99 -6.46 -2.86 10.11
CA ALA A 99 -6.85 -3.66 11.26
C ALA A 99 -6.54 -2.93 12.58
N GLY A 100 -7.26 -3.28 13.64
CA GLY A 100 -7.10 -2.73 14.98
C GLY A 100 -8.34 -2.98 15.84
N ASP A 101 -8.26 -2.67 17.13
CA ASP A 101 -9.33 -2.97 18.10
C ASP A 101 -10.64 -2.19 17.84
N ALA A 102 -10.58 -1.13 17.03
CA ALA A 102 -11.73 -0.36 16.61
C ALA A 102 -12.60 -1.08 15.55
N PHE A 103 -12.16 -2.24 15.02
CA PHE A 103 -12.84 -2.95 13.95
C PHE A 103 -13.14 -4.41 14.35
N ASP A 104 -14.32 -4.91 13.98
CA ASP A 104 -14.70 -6.33 14.18
C ASP A 104 -13.92 -7.31 13.28
N GLY A 105 -13.11 -6.79 12.35
CA GLY A 105 -12.29 -7.51 11.40
C GLY A 105 -11.52 -6.56 10.50
N PRO A 106 -10.65 -7.08 9.61
CA PRO A 106 -9.88 -6.24 8.69
C PRO A 106 -10.80 -5.50 7.72
N VAL A 107 -10.58 -4.19 7.60
CA VAL A 107 -11.34 -3.29 6.74
C VAL A 107 -10.52 -2.98 5.48
N PRO A 108 -11.06 -3.16 4.28
CA PRO A 108 -10.32 -2.85 3.05
C PRO A 108 -10.18 -1.33 2.84
N LEU A 109 -8.95 -0.91 2.50
CA LEU A 109 -8.61 0.45 2.08
C LEU A 109 -8.48 0.55 0.56
N ALA A 110 -7.79 -0.41 -0.06
CA ALA A 110 -7.58 -0.46 -1.50
C ALA A 110 -7.37 -1.91 -1.99
N MET A 111 -7.78 -2.19 -3.22
CA MET A 111 -7.56 -3.44 -3.95
C MET A 111 -7.09 -3.09 -5.36
N LEU A 112 -5.84 -3.43 -5.71
CA LEU A 112 -5.19 -2.97 -6.95
C LEU A 112 -5.34 -3.95 -8.11
N GLU A 113 -6.08 -5.04 -7.94
CA GLU A 113 -6.37 -5.98 -9.03
C GLU A 113 -7.85 -6.41 -8.97
N GLY A 114 -8.28 -7.11 -10.02
CA GLY A 114 -9.68 -7.49 -10.20
C GLY A 114 -10.52 -6.29 -10.65
N HIS A 115 -11.48 -5.87 -9.82
CA HIS A 115 -12.38 -4.75 -10.16
C HIS A 115 -11.84 -3.36 -9.78
N PHE A 116 -10.62 -3.26 -9.26
CA PHE A 116 -9.99 -2.05 -8.73
C PHE A 116 -10.90 -1.27 -7.77
N ARG A 117 -10.63 -1.36 -6.47
CA ARG A 117 -11.43 -0.65 -5.48
C ARG A 117 -10.54 0.22 -4.63
N GLY A 118 -10.71 1.53 -4.71
CA GLY A 118 -9.79 2.51 -4.14
C GLY A 118 -10.05 3.91 -4.71
N PRO A 119 -9.18 4.89 -4.42
CA PRO A 119 -7.98 4.82 -3.58
C PRO A 119 -8.35 4.70 -2.10
N GLY A 120 -7.36 4.30 -1.30
CA GLY A 120 -7.47 4.21 0.15
C GLY A 120 -7.01 5.46 0.89
N LEU A 121 -6.07 6.21 0.30
CA LEU A 121 -5.38 7.34 0.93
C LEU A 121 -5.40 8.59 0.05
N SER A 122 -5.61 9.74 0.69
CA SER A 122 -5.21 11.05 0.17
C SER A 122 -3.71 11.28 0.38
N TRP A 123 -3.14 12.31 -0.26
CA TRP A 123 -1.73 12.65 -0.06
C TRP A 123 -1.39 13.03 1.40
N PRO A 124 -2.18 13.89 2.09
CA PRO A 124 -1.87 14.23 3.48
C PRO A 124 -1.92 13.00 4.40
N GLU A 125 -2.89 12.10 4.21
CA GLU A 125 -2.97 10.86 4.99
C GLU A 125 -1.78 9.92 4.73
N LEU A 126 -1.30 9.83 3.48
CA LEU A 126 -0.09 9.07 3.16
C LEU A 126 1.11 9.58 3.96
N VAL A 127 1.32 10.90 4.00
CA VAL A 127 2.43 11.52 4.75
C VAL A 127 2.27 11.26 6.25
N VAL A 128 1.06 11.46 6.80
CA VAL A 128 0.78 11.18 8.21
C VAL A 128 1.07 9.71 8.55
N VAL A 129 0.62 8.76 7.74
CA VAL A 129 0.91 7.32 7.92
C VAL A 129 2.42 7.05 7.89
N ALA A 130 3.17 7.68 6.98
CA ALA A 130 4.62 7.54 6.93
C ALA A 130 5.32 8.11 8.17
N ASP A 131 4.75 9.15 8.79
CA ASP A 131 5.29 9.83 9.97
C ASP A 131 4.94 9.15 11.30
N GLN A 132 3.93 8.28 11.35
CA GLN A 132 3.43 7.67 12.60
C GLN A 132 4.40 6.73 13.34
N GLY A 133 5.61 6.50 12.83
CA GLY A 133 6.77 6.33 13.69
C GLY A 133 6.79 5.12 14.64
N ALA A 134 6.23 3.97 14.25
CA ALA A 134 6.49 2.71 14.97
C ALA A 134 7.91 2.17 14.68
N ALA A 135 8.46 1.38 15.61
CA ALA A 135 9.87 0.99 15.61
C ALA A 135 10.29 -0.03 14.52
N THR A 136 9.33 -0.62 13.81
CA THR A 136 9.55 -1.75 12.89
C THR A 136 10.00 -1.34 11.50
N LEU A 137 9.51 -0.20 10.99
CA LEU A 137 9.84 0.32 9.66
C LEU A 137 10.26 1.78 9.75
N ASP A 138 11.24 2.17 8.94
CA ASP A 138 11.57 3.57 8.79
C ASP A 138 10.52 4.32 7.95
N TRP A 139 10.65 5.65 7.93
CA TRP A 139 9.73 6.54 7.20
C TRP A 139 9.65 6.21 5.71
N ALA A 140 10.78 5.93 5.04
CA ALA A 140 10.83 5.70 3.61
C ALA A 140 10.16 4.37 3.25
N GLN A 141 10.40 3.33 4.06
CA GLN A 141 9.77 2.03 3.90
C GLN A 141 8.25 2.14 4.04
N ARG A 142 7.76 2.85 5.07
CA ARG A 142 6.32 3.07 5.26
C ARG A 142 5.70 3.82 4.08
N LEU A 143 6.30 4.94 3.68
CA LEU A 143 5.81 5.76 2.57
C LEU A 143 5.67 4.91 1.30
N LEU A 144 6.71 4.18 0.91
CA LEU A 144 6.73 3.40 -0.34
C LEU A 144 5.78 2.21 -0.30
N LEU A 145 5.59 1.59 0.86
CA LEU A 145 4.61 0.50 1.02
C LEU A 145 3.18 1.00 0.80
N VAL A 146 2.80 2.14 1.38
CA VAL A 146 1.40 2.62 1.25
C VAL A 146 1.14 3.46 0.01
N LEU A 147 2.19 3.89 -0.71
CA LEU A 147 2.09 4.74 -1.90
C LEU A 147 1.14 4.21 -2.98
N PRO A 148 1.07 2.90 -3.30
CA PRO A 148 0.15 2.44 -4.35
C PRO A 148 -1.34 2.60 -3.99
N ALA A 149 -1.69 2.72 -2.70
CA ALA A 149 -3.04 3.02 -2.24
C ALA A 149 -3.41 4.52 -2.29
N LEU A 150 -2.46 5.40 -2.63
CA LEU A 150 -2.67 6.82 -2.90
C LEU A 150 -3.54 7.01 -4.13
N GLY A 151 -4.47 7.95 -4.08
CA GLY A 151 -5.07 8.52 -5.29
C GLY A 151 -5.58 9.90 -4.99
N ASP A 152 -4.83 10.92 -5.38
CA ASP A 152 -5.12 12.31 -5.06
C ASP A 152 -4.74 13.20 -6.24
N ILE A 153 -5.63 14.13 -6.60
CA ILE A 153 -5.39 15.13 -7.64
C ILE A 153 -4.58 16.31 -7.11
N ASP A 154 -4.68 16.59 -5.81
CA ASP A 154 -4.09 17.75 -5.15
C ASP A 154 -2.70 17.43 -4.58
N LEU A 155 -1.87 16.77 -5.40
CA LEU A 155 -0.48 16.48 -5.03
C LEU A 155 0.34 17.78 -4.91
N PRO A 156 1.15 17.96 -3.86
CA PRO A 156 2.05 19.11 -3.76
C PRO A 156 3.15 19.02 -4.82
N ALA A 157 3.75 20.17 -5.14
CA ALA A 157 4.82 20.27 -6.15
C ALA A 157 6.03 19.40 -5.79
N GLU A 158 6.29 19.21 -4.49
CA GLU A 158 7.40 18.48 -3.93
C GLU A 158 7.14 16.96 -3.84
N ALA A 159 5.95 16.47 -4.21
CA ALA A 159 5.59 15.06 -4.06
C ALA A 159 6.60 14.11 -4.73
N ALA A 160 7.05 14.45 -5.94
CA ALA A 160 8.05 13.66 -6.67
C ALA A 160 9.40 13.64 -5.95
N GLU A 161 9.82 14.75 -5.35
CA GLU A 161 11.08 14.84 -4.60
C GLU A 161 11.02 14.03 -3.30
N ILE A 162 9.88 14.07 -2.60
CA ILE A 162 9.64 13.28 -1.39
C ILE A 162 9.73 11.78 -1.70
N VAL A 163 9.03 11.33 -2.75
CA VAL A 163 9.06 9.92 -3.17
C VAL A 163 10.46 9.51 -3.66
N ALA A 164 11.14 10.36 -4.43
CA ALA A 164 12.53 10.09 -4.86
C ALA A 164 13.50 10.00 -3.68
N GLY A 165 13.29 10.80 -2.63
CA GLY A 165 14.02 10.72 -1.36
C GLY A 165 13.82 9.37 -0.68
N ALA A 166 12.58 8.89 -0.58
CA ALA A 166 12.27 7.58 -0.03
C ALA A 166 12.91 6.44 -0.84
N ILE A 167 12.81 6.50 -2.17
CA ILE A 167 13.45 5.52 -3.08
C ILE A 167 14.97 5.48 -2.88
N THR A 168 15.59 6.65 -2.66
CA THR A 168 17.02 6.75 -2.32
C THR A 168 17.33 6.07 -0.99
N ALA A 169 16.51 6.32 0.04
CA ALA A 169 16.71 5.78 1.38
C ALA A 169 16.64 4.25 1.41
N VAL A 170 15.78 3.64 0.58
CA VAL A 170 15.69 2.17 0.47
C VAL A 170 16.76 1.56 -0.46
N GLY A 171 17.67 2.36 -1.01
CA GLY A 171 18.91 1.87 -1.65
C GLY A 171 19.03 2.13 -3.16
N ALA A 172 18.12 2.88 -3.79
CA ALA A 172 18.27 3.21 -5.20
C ALA A 172 19.42 4.21 -5.43
N ILE A 173 20.29 3.92 -6.39
CA ILE A 173 21.48 4.73 -6.67
C ILE A 173 21.36 5.57 -7.94
N ARG A 174 20.37 5.30 -8.79
CA ARG A 174 20.16 6.00 -10.08
C ARG A 174 18.67 6.06 -10.41
N ARG A 175 18.29 6.88 -11.40
CA ARG A 175 16.92 6.98 -11.94
C ARG A 175 15.81 7.25 -10.91
N ARG A 176 16.15 7.77 -9.74
CA ARG A 176 15.24 7.97 -8.59
C ARG A 176 14.03 8.84 -8.94
N GLN A 177 14.25 9.87 -9.78
CA GLN A 177 13.20 10.75 -10.26
C GLN A 177 12.30 10.06 -11.30
N ASP A 178 12.86 9.24 -12.19
CA ASP A 178 12.07 8.44 -13.15
C ASP A 178 11.13 7.50 -12.38
N VAL A 179 11.67 6.74 -11.42
CA VAL A 179 10.90 5.82 -10.58
C VAL A 179 9.82 6.57 -9.81
N ALA A 180 10.15 7.69 -9.16
CA ALA A 180 9.16 8.49 -8.42
C ALA A 180 8.01 8.97 -9.33
N GLY A 181 8.34 9.46 -10.52
CA GLY A 181 7.35 9.88 -11.52
C GLY A 181 6.46 8.74 -11.98
N GLU A 182 7.03 7.55 -12.23
CA GLU A 182 6.28 6.37 -12.60
C GLU A 182 5.32 5.92 -11.49
N LEU A 183 5.76 5.86 -10.23
CA LEU A 183 4.92 5.47 -9.10
C LEU A 183 3.73 6.43 -8.92
N LEU A 184 3.98 7.74 -8.97
CA LEU A 184 2.93 8.77 -8.86
C LEU A 184 1.98 8.77 -10.07
N ALA A 185 2.45 8.34 -11.24
CA ALA A 185 1.59 8.16 -12.41
C ALA A 185 0.82 6.84 -12.38
N ALA A 186 1.40 5.77 -11.82
CA ALA A 186 0.79 4.45 -11.75
C ALA A 186 -0.46 4.43 -10.85
N SER A 187 -0.45 5.16 -9.74
CA SER A 187 -1.64 5.35 -8.90
C SER A 187 -2.84 5.87 -9.70
N ARG A 188 -2.60 6.78 -10.66
CA ARG A 188 -3.65 7.29 -11.56
C ARG A 188 -4.16 6.24 -12.54
N ARG A 189 -3.41 5.17 -12.81
CA ARG A 189 -3.86 4.06 -13.65
C ARG A 189 -4.85 3.17 -12.90
N PHE A 190 -4.64 2.99 -11.60
CA PHE A 190 -5.56 2.23 -10.75
C PHE A 190 -6.84 3.01 -10.45
N TRP A 191 -6.71 4.30 -10.16
CA TRP A 191 -7.81 5.09 -9.59
C TRP A 191 -8.34 6.21 -10.47
N GLY A 192 -7.61 6.65 -11.49
CA GLY A 192 -7.83 7.96 -12.14
C GLY A 192 -7.35 9.13 -11.27
N MET A 193 -7.78 10.35 -11.62
CA MET A 193 -7.54 11.55 -10.80
C MET A 193 -8.68 11.68 -9.81
N GLN A 194 -8.39 11.49 -8.53
CA GLN A 194 -9.39 11.46 -7.47
C GLN A 194 -9.29 12.70 -6.60
N GLN A 195 -10.44 13.32 -6.32
CA GLN A 195 -10.53 14.44 -5.41
C GLN A 195 -11.00 13.96 -4.04
N TRP A 196 -10.43 14.52 -2.99
CA TRP A 196 -10.87 14.32 -1.61
C TRP A 196 -11.56 15.58 -1.09
N ALA A 197 -12.53 15.38 -0.21
CA ALA A 197 -13.20 16.47 0.49
C ALA A 197 -13.47 16.06 1.94
N ASP A 198 -13.45 17.03 2.85
CA ASP A 198 -14.06 16.83 4.15
C ASP A 198 -15.58 16.71 3.98
N ARG A 199 -16.14 15.61 4.49
CA ARG A 199 -17.59 15.49 4.67
C ARG A 199 -17.85 14.93 6.05
N ASP A 200 -18.54 15.71 6.86
CA ASP A 200 -18.90 15.35 8.23
C ASP A 200 -17.66 15.08 9.12
N GLY A 201 -16.55 15.79 8.89
CA GLY A 201 -15.31 15.65 9.66
C GLY A 201 -14.47 14.43 9.28
N ALA A 202 -14.74 13.81 8.14
CA ALA A 202 -13.95 12.69 7.63
C ALA A 202 -13.53 12.91 6.17
N PRO A 203 -12.26 12.65 5.80
CA PRO A 203 -11.83 12.63 4.41
C PRO A 203 -12.65 11.62 3.61
N THR A 204 -13.23 12.11 2.51
CA THR A 204 -14.10 11.35 1.62
C THR A 204 -13.61 11.47 0.20
N CYS A 205 -13.33 10.32 -0.41
CA CYS A 205 -12.98 10.26 -1.82
C CYS A 205 -14.24 10.51 -2.66
N LEU A 206 -14.17 11.42 -3.64
CA LEU A 206 -15.30 11.71 -4.52
C LEU A 206 -15.45 10.67 -5.65
N GLY A 207 -14.49 9.75 -5.77
CA GLY A 207 -14.52 8.61 -6.68
C GLY A 207 -15.57 7.57 -6.31
N GLN A 208 -16.25 7.04 -7.33
CA GLN A 208 -17.37 6.11 -7.17
C GLN A 208 -16.95 4.71 -6.67
N HIS A 209 -15.67 4.37 -6.81
CA HIS A 209 -15.15 3.03 -6.52
C HIS A 209 -14.27 2.98 -5.26
N SER A 210 -14.17 4.05 -4.48
CA SER A 210 -13.44 4.03 -3.21
C SER A 210 -14.28 3.39 -2.10
N PHE A 211 -13.62 2.63 -1.22
CA PHE A 211 -14.21 2.19 0.05
C PHE A 211 -14.58 3.37 0.97
N ARG A 212 -13.96 4.52 0.75
CA ARG A 212 -14.16 5.78 1.50
C ARG A 212 -14.95 6.81 0.68
N GLY A 213 -15.73 6.32 -0.29
CA GLY A 213 -16.61 7.15 -1.10
C GLY A 213 -17.89 7.59 -0.39
N ALA A 214 -18.70 8.41 -1.06
CA ALA A 214 -19.96 8.93 -0.51
C ALA A 214 -21.00 7.84 -0.16
N GLY A 215 -20.87 6.63 -0.69
CA GLY A 215 -21.72 5.48 -0.36
C GLY A 215 -21.33 4.76 0.95
N ALA A 216 -20.15 5.08 1.52
CA ALA A 216 -19.72 4.51 2.79
C ALA A 216 -20.41 5.20 3.97
N SER A 217 -20.70 4.45 5.04
CA SER A 217 -21.28 5.05 6.25
C SER A 217 -20.32 6.08 6.86
N ILE A 218 -20.89 7.10 7.51
CA ILE A 218 -20.10 8.12 8.21
C ILE A 218 -19.23 7.50 9.31
N GLU A 219 -19.78 6.56 10.08
CA GLU A 219 -19.06 5.84 11.15
C GLU A 219 -17.82 5.13 10.60
N HIS A 220 -17.95 4.48 9.44
CA HIS A 220 -16.84 3.80 8.77
C HIS A 220 -15.75 4.79 8.34
N ARG A 221 -16.14 5.93 7.73
CA ARG A 221 -15.17 6.96 7.30
C ARG A 221 -14.43 7.58 8.49
N LEU A 222 -15.14 7.87 9.58
CA LEU A 222 -14.56 8.40 10.81
C LEU A 222 -13.63 7.40 11.49
N ALA A 223 -14.00 6.12 11.57
CA ALA A 223 -13.16 5.08 12.16
C ALA A 223 -11.85 4.90 11.38
N ILE A 224 -11.90 4.92 10.04
CA ILE A 224 -10.69 4.88 9.20
C ILE A 224 -9.85 6.16 9.41
N ALA A 225 -10.46 7.34 9.38
CA ALA A 225 -9.73 8.60 9.57
C ALA A 225 -9.00 8.64 10.93
N ALA A 226 -9.67 8.22 12.01
CA ALA A 226 -9.07 8.14 13.34
C ALA A 226 -7.88 7.17 13.39
N ALA A 227 -7.97 6.03 12.70
CA ALA A 227 -6.89 5.05 12.62
C ALA A 227 -5.69 5.55 11.79
N LEU A 228 -5.95 6.27 10.70
CA LEU A 228 -4.92 6.85 9.82
C LEU A 228 -4.30 8.13 10.37
N GLY A 229 -4.83 8.70 11.45
CA GLY A 229 -4.34 9.93 12.07
C GLY A 229 -5.06 11.19 11.57
N GLU A 230 -4.96 12.28 12.34
CA GLU A 230 -5.66 13.52 12.03
C GLU A 230 -5.16 14.17 10.73
N TRP A 231 -6.13 14.60 9.91
CA TRP A 231 -5.93 15.38 8.70
C TRP A 231 -5.83 16.86 9.09
N SER A 232 -4.60 17.41 9.19
CA SER A 232 -4.38 18.82 9.56
C SER A 232 -4.21 19.73 8.35
#